data_AF-A0A8S3REW8-F1
#
_entry.id   AF-A0A8S3REW8-F1
#
_cell.length_a   1.000
_cell.length_b   1.000
_cell.length_c   1.000
_cell.angle_alpha   90.00
_cell.angle_beta   90.00
_cell.angle_gamma   90.00
#
_symmetry.space_group_name_H-M   'P 1'
#
loop_
_entity.id
_entity.type
_entity.pdbx_description
1 polymer ?
#
loop_
_entity_poly.entity_id
_entity_poly.type
_entity_poly.pdbx_seq_one_letter_code
_entity_poly.pdbx_strand_id
1 'polypeptide(L)'
;MENWGQLMPLKWIILEHLIEAYKKEGISFINFSEMLKLARRRDVNILDKEDVLLYLRFQHTIGSIIFFDDMHDFIILNPQWLVDAFRCLVSDKIDSTLQCTQDWTKFLRSGCISESLIKALFEAKCGRKFSEQSEHLIKVMEKFDILVKIETPAYIMPCMMPNKTFKEVCQIIGVEKSNCKRTSWLCLKFSFLPPAFFNHFCVWFIKNMKKTYRRMNYFVEYVYLTLISLDVKSYW
;
A
#
# COMPACT_ATOMS: atom_id res chain seq x y z
N MET A 1 0.35 -0.17 -23.01
CA MET A 1 0.53 -0.50 -24.44
C MET A 1 1.74 -1.41 -24.70
N GLU A 2 2.51 -1.82 -23.69
CA GLU A 2 3.80 -2.52 -23.87
C GLU A 2 3.71 -4.03 -24.19
N ASN A 3 2.54 -4.66 -24.07
CA ASN A 3 2.40 -6.12 -24.25
C ASN A 3 1.73 -6.54 -25.57
N TRP A 4 1.38 -5.58 -26.44
CA TRP A 4 0.77 -5.90 -27.73
C TRP A 4 1.79 -6.60 -28.63
N GLY A 5 1.44 -7.79 -29.13
CA GLY A 5 2.30 -8.60 -30.01
C GLY A 5 3.24 -9.58 -29.29
N GLN A 6 3.19 -9.68 -27.96
CA GLN A 6 3.91 -10.72 -27.23
C GLN A 6 3.21 -12.07 -27.36
N LEU A 7 4.00 -13.13 -27.60
CA LEU A 7 3.50 -14.51 -27.61
C LEU A 7 3.19 -14.94 -26.18
N MET A 8 1.93 -15.31 -25.94
CA MET A 8 1.47 -15.83 -24.65
C MET A 8 1.09 -17.31 -24.76
N PRO A 9 1.37 -18.12 -23.72
CA PRO A 9 0.90 -19.50 -23.68
C PRO A 9 -0.63 -19.55 -23.76
N LEU A 10 -1.19 -20.36 -24.66
CA LEU A 10 -2.64 -20.50 -24.82
C LEU A 10 -3.35 -20.85 -23.50
N LYS A 11 -2.71 -21.68 -22.67
CA LYS A 11 -3.23 -22.07 -21.35
C LYS A 11 -3.46 -20.88 -20.42
N TRP A 12 -2.60 -19.87 -20.48
CA TRP A 12 -2.74 -18.65 -19.67
C TRP A 12 -3.95 -17.83 -20.12
N ILE A 13 -4.22 -17.77 -21.42
CA ILE A 13 -5.40 -17.07 -21.97
C ILE A 13 -6.69 -17.76 -21.52
N ILE A 14 -6.72 -19.10 -21.53
CA ILE A 14 -7.88 -19.88 -21.06
C ILE A 14 -8.10 -19.65 -19.56
N LEU A 15 -7.02 -19.68 -18.77
CA LEU A 15 -7.07 -19.40 -17.34
C LEU A 15 -7.56 -17.98 -17.03
N GLU A 16 -7.11 -17.00 -17.81
CA GLU A 16 -7.56 -15.61 -17.71
C GLU A 16 -9.07 -15.48 -17.96
N HIS A 17 -9.60 -16.17 -18.97
CA HIS A 17 -11.05 -16.20 -19.22
C HIS A 17 -11.84 -16.79 -18.05
N LEU A 18 -11.32 -17.84 -17.39
CA LEU A 18 -11.96 -18.42 -16.21
C LEU A 18 -11.93 -17.45 -15.01
N ILE A 19 -10.81 -16.77 -14.80
CA ILE A 19 -10.69 -15.73 -13.76
C ILE A 19 -11.66 -14.58 -14.04
N GLU A 20 -11.86 -14.22 -15.30
CA GLU A 20 -12.80 -13.16 -15.67
C GLU A 20 -14.27 -13.56 -15.41
N ALA A 21 -14.60 -14.84 -15.55
CA ALA A 21 -15.90 -15.36 -15.09
C ALA A 21 -16.06 -15.22 -13.57
N TYR A 22 -15.02 -15.55 -12.79
CA TYR A 22 -15.02 -15.35 -11.32
C TYR A 22 -15.23 -13.88 -10.94
N LYS A 23 -14.54 -12.96 -11.62
CA LYS A 23 -14.73 -11.52 -11.39
C LYS A 23 -16.18 -11.09 -11.68
N LYS A 24 -16.79 -11.60 -12.76
CA LYS A 24 -18.20 -11.32 -13.10
C LYS A 24 -19.19 -11.88 -12.08
N GLU A 25 -18.85 -13.00 -11.44
CA GLU A 25 -19.61 -13.57 -10.31
C GLU A 25 -19.41 -12.79 -8.99
N GLY A 26 -18.58 -11.74 -8.99
CA GLY A 26 -18.32 -10.90 -7.82
C GLY A 26 -17.20 -11.41 -6.91
N ILE A 27 -16.53 -12.51 -7.28
CA ILE A 27 -15.39 -13.05 -6.54
C ILE A 27 -14.20 -12.12 -6.74
N SER A 28 -13.81 -11.42 -5.67
CA SER A 28 -12.81 -10.35 -5.73
C SER A 28 -11.40 -10.84 -5.39
N PHE A 29 -11.28 -11.93 -4.64
CA PHE A 29 -10.02 -12.54 -4.22
C PHE A 29 -10.21 -14.05 -4.01
N ILE A 30 -9.12 -14.80 -4.09
CA ILE A 30 -9.04 -16.24 -3.81
C ILE A 30 -7.72 -16.57 -3.13
N ASN A 31 -7.59 -17.77 -2.56
CA ASN A 31 -6.30 -18.28 -2.09
C ASN A 31 -5.56 -19.08 -3.19
N PHE A 32 -4.28 -19.35 -2.98
CA PHE A 32 -3.45 -20.07 -3.95
C PHE A 32 -3.91 -21.51 -4.20
N SER A 33 -4.53 -22.18 -3.22
CA SER A 33 -5.09 -23.53 -3.43
C SER A 33 -6.25 -23.50 -4.43
N GLU A 34 -7.13 -22.50 -4.34
CA GLU A 34 -8.19 -22.30 -5.33
C GLU A 34 -7.63 -21.93 -6.71
N MET A 35 -6.60 -21.10 -6.75
CA MET A 35 -5.90 -20.76 -7.99
C MET A 35 -5.31 -22.00 -8.68
N LEU A 36 -4.69 -22.90 -7.90
CA LEU A 36 -4.19 -24.18 -8.41
C LEU A 36 -5.31 -25.09 -8.92
N LYS A 37 -6.47 -25.12 -8.25
CA LYS A 37 -7.64 -25.87 -8.72
C LYS A 37 -8.11 -25.35 -10.08
N LEU A 38 -8.17 -24.02 -10.26
CA LEU A 38 -8.52 -23.40 -11.53
C LEU A 38 -7.52 -23.75 -12.63
N ALA A 39 -6.22 -23.61 -12.34
CA ALA A 39 -5.14 -23.91 -13.28
C ALA A 39 -5.11 -25.39 -13.71
N ARG A 40 -5.51 -26.31 -12.83
CA ARG A 40 -5.55 -27.75 -13.08
C ARG A 40 -6.84 -28.25 -13.71
N ARG A 41 -7.84 -27.38 -13.94
CA ARG A 41 -9.05 -27.78 -14.68
C ARG A 41 -8.66 -28.30 -16.07
N ARG A 42 -9.43 -29.25 -16.60
CA ARG A 42 -9.11 -29.97 -17.85
C ARG A 42 -8.93 -29.05 -19.06
N ASP A 43 -9.66 -27.95 -19.09
CA ASP A 43 -9.62 -26.90 -20.11
C ASP A 43 -8.31 -26.08 -20.07
N VAL A 44 -7.70 -25.89 -18.90
CA VAL A 44 -6.45 -25.13 -18.73
C VAL A 44 -5.22 -26.05 -18.73
N ASN A 45 -5.25 -27.11 -17.93
CA ASN A 45 -4.22 -28.14 -17.80
C ASN A 45 -2.80 -27.59 -17.52
N ILE A 46 -2.67 -26.68 -16.56
CA ILE A 46 -1.40 -26.26 -15.98
C ILE A 46 -1.16 -27.09 -14.71
N LEU A 47 -0.24 -28.05 -14.80
CA LEU A 47 0.05 -29.00 -13.72
C LEU A 47 1.20 -28.50 -12.83
N ASP A 48 2.17 -27.83 -13.45
CA ASP A 48 3.33 -27.27 -12.77
C ASP A 48 2.92 -26.05 -11.94
N LYS A 49 3.34 -26.04 -10.68
CA LYS A 49 3.09 -24.94 -9.75
C LYS A 49 3.88 -23.69 -10.16
N GLU A 50 5.10 -23.86 -10.69
CA GLU A 50 5.94 -22.72 -11.07
C GLU A 50 5.37 -21.96 -12.27
N ASP A 51 4.74 -22.66 -13.22
CA ASP A 51 4.00 -22.04 -14.33
C ASP A 51 2.84 -21.16 -13.82
N VAL A 52 2.10 -21.61 -12.79
CA VAL A 52 1.06 -20.80 -12.14
C VAL A 52 1.64 -19.57 -11.44
N LEU A 53 2.78 -19.71 -10.75
CA LEU A 53 3.44 -18.57 -10.11
C LEU A 53 3.94 -17.56 -11.15
N LEU A 54 4.49 -18.02 -12.26
CA LEU A 54 4.92 -17.17 -13.36
C LEU A 54 3.74 -16.41 -13.98
N TYR A 55 2.61 -17.09 -14.20
CA TYR A 55 1.36 -16.47 -14.63
C TYR A 55 0.91 -15.36 -13.66
N LEU A 56 0.87 -15.64 -12.35
CA LEU A 56 0.44 -14.67 -11.34
C LEU A 56 1.36 -13.44 -11.29
N ARG A 57 2.68 -13.63 -11.36
CA ARG A 57 3.66 -12.54 -11.41
C ARG A 57 3.50 -11.69 -12.67
N PHE A 58 3.25 -12.33 -13.82
CA PHE A 58 2.96 -11.62 -15.06
C PHE A 58 1.69 -10.77 -14.93
N GLN A 59 0.59 -11.38 -14.47
CA GLN A 59 -0.68 -10.68 -14.27
C GLN A 59 -0.58 -9.54 -13.24
N HIS A 60 0.27 -9.71 -12.22
CA HIS A 60 0.60 -8.66 -11.25
C HIS A 60 1.34 -7.48 -11.88
N THR A 61 2.33 -7.77 -12.72
CA THR A 61 3.13 -6.73 -13.39
C THR A 61 2.27 -5.84 -14.28
N ILE A 62 1.25 -6.41 -14.92
CA ILE A 62 0.33 -5.65 -15.80
C ILE A 62 -0.87 -5.05 -15.05
N GLY A 63 -0.96 -5.29 -13.74
CA GLY A 63 -2.03 -4.76 -12.89
C GLY A 63 -3.41 -5.37 -13.12
N SER A 64 -3.50 -6.59 -13.67
CA SER A 64 -4.77 -7.32 -13.86
C SER A 64 -5.19 -8.09 -12.61
N ILE A 65 -4.21 -8.53 -11.82
CA ILE A 65 -4.34 -9.24 -10.54
C ILE A 65 -3.35 -8.62 -9.56
N ILE A 66 -3.59 -8.64 -8.25
CA ILE A 66 -2.57 -8.30 -7.26
C ILE A 66 -2.12 -9.59 -6.55
N PHE A 67 -0.82 -9.87 -6.63
CA PHE A 67 -0.21 -11.07 -6.06
C PHE A 67 1.14 -10.71 -5.44
N PHE A 68 1.39 -11.20 -4.23
CA PHE A 68 2.68 -11.14 -3.57
C PHE A 68 3.14 -12.55 -3.22
N ASP A 69 4.41 -12.86 -3.51
CA ASP A 69 4.99 -14.18 -3.26
C ASP A 69 4.92 -14.61 -1.79
N ASP A 70 4.90 -13.67 -0.85
CA ASP A 70 4.79 -13.94 0.59
C ASP A 70 3.36 -13.87 1.14
N MET A 71 2.34 -13.75 0.27
CA MET A 71 0.90 -13.69 0.63
C MET A 71 0.05 -14.66 -0.21
N HIS A 72 0.41 -15.95 -0.21
CA HIS A 72 -0.28 -16.96 -1.02
C HIS A 72 -1.75 -17.20 -0.65
N ASP A 73 -2.17 -16.83 0.56
CA ASP A 73 -3.54 -16.95 1.01
C ASP A 73 -4.47 -15.86 0.46
N PHE A 74 -3.92 -14.81 -0.15
CA PHE A 74 -4.69 -13.65 -0.58
C PHE A 74 -4.27 -13.12 -1.96
N ILE A 75 -4.89 -13.68 -3.00
CA ILE A 75 -4.71 -13.27 -4.40
C ILE A 75 -5.91 -12.42 -4.80
N ILE A 76 -5.69 -11.14 -5.07
CA ILE A 76 -6.77 -10.23 -5.46
C ILE A 76 -6.97 -10.32 -6.96
N LEU A 77 -8.09 -10.91 -7.38
CA LEU A 77 -8.44 -11.08 -8.80
C LEU A 77 -8.87 -9.78 -9.45
N ASN A 78 -9.52 -8.89 -8.69
CA ASN A 78 -10.03 -7.61 -9.19
C ASN A 78 -9.35 -6.43 -8.47
N PRO A 79 -8.35 -5.78 -9.09
CA PRO A 79 -7.70 -4.60 -8.51
C PRO A 79 -8.64 -3.44 -8.20
N GLN A 80 -9.77 -3.30 -8.91
CA GLN A 80 -10.78 -2.28 -8.58
C GLN A 80 -11.36 -2.49 -7.18
N TRP A 81 -11.52 -3.75 -6.75
CA TRP A 81 -11.97 -4.06 -5.39
C TRP A 81 -11.00 -3.53 -4.32
N LEU A 82 -9.69 -3.57 -4.61
CA LEU A 82 -8.68 -3.01 -3.72
C LEU A 82 -8.74 -1.47 -3.70
N VAL A 83 -8.94 -0.84 -4.87
CA VAL A 83 -9.12 0.61 -4.97
C VAL A 83 -10.34 1.06 -4.17
N ASP A 84 -11.44 0.32 -4.25
CA ASP A 84 -12.65 0.61 -3.49
C ASP A 84 -12.39 0.50 -1.98
N ALA A 85 -11.60 -0.47 -1.53
CA ALA A 85 -11.15 -0.57 -0.14
C ALA A 85 -10.38 0.69 0.28
N PHE A 86 -9.40 1.11 -0.52
CA PHE A 86 -8.57 2.29 -0.20
C PHE A 86 -9.41 3.57 -0.17
N ARG A 87 -10.43 3.67 -1.04
CA ARG A 87 -11.36 4.80 -1.05
C ARG A 87 -12.10 4.94 0.28
N CYS A 88 -12.41 3.84 0.98
CA CYS A 88 -13.05 3.89 2.29
C CYS A 88 -12.19 4.64 3.34
N LEU A 89 -10.86 4.72 3.15
CA LEU A 89 -9.93 5.33 4.10
C LEU A 89 -9.61 6.81 3.81
N VAL A 90 -9.62 7.20 2.53
CA VAL A 90 -9.24 8.56 2.09
C VAL A 90 -10.44 9.46 1.76
N SER A 91 -11.66 8.91 1.79
CA SER A 91 -12.87 9.66 1.45
C SER A 91 -13.17 10.76 2.49
N ASP A 92 -13.51 11.94 1.99
CA ASP A 92 -13.94 13.13 2.74
C ASP A 92 -15.30 12.93 3.44
N LYS A 93 -16.16 12.11 2.85
CA LYS A 93 -17.47 11.76 3.40
C LYS A 93 -17.31 10.66 4.44
N ILE A 94 -17.22 11.00 5.73
CA ILE A 94 -17.21 10.05 6.84
C ILE A 94 -18.43 10.27 7.75
N ASP A 95 -18.89 9.20 8.40
CA ASP A 95 -19.99 9.28 9.35
C ASP A 95 -19.67 10.28 10.48
N SER A 96 -20.63 11.16 10.78
CA SER A 96 -20.56 12.14 11.87
C SER A 96 -20.14 11.55 13.22
N THR A 97 -20.49 10.29 13.50
CA THR A 97 -20.14 9.60 14.75
C THR A 97 -18.64 9.28 14.84
N LEU A 98 -18.05 8.78 13.74
CA LEU A 98 -16.61 8.53 13.62
C LEU A 98 -15.81 9.83 13.66
N GLN A 99 -16.35 10.91 13.07
CA GLN A 99 -15.71 12.21 13.06
C GLN A 99 -15.46 12.79 14.45
N CYS A 100 -16.31 12.45 15.43
CA CYS A 100 -16.20 12.91 16.81
C CYS A 100 -15.18 12.11 17.66
N THR A 101 -14.57 11.06 17.11
CA THR A 101 -13.63 10.23 17.86
C THR A 101 -12.25 10.87 17.99
N GLN A 102 -11.57 10.61 19.12
CA GLN A 102 -10.20 11.07 19.34
C GLN A 102 -9.23 10.45 18.32
N ASP A 103 -9.44 9.18 17.96
CA ASP A 103 -8.64 8.47 16.95
C ASP A 103 -8.75 9.13 15.57
N TRP A 104 -9.96 9.50 15.15
CA TRP A 104 -10.17 10.22 13.89
C TRP A 104 -9.49 11.59 13.90
N THR A 105 -9.63 12.34 14.99
CA THR A 105 -8.98 13.65 15.14
C THR A 105 -7.46 13.53 15.11
N LYS A 106 -6.90 12.49 15.75
CA LYS A 106 -5.46 12.19 15.72
C LYS A 106 -5.01 11.83 14.31
N PHE A 107 -5.78 11.02 13.59
CA PHE A 107 -5.51 10.65 12.21
C PHE A 107 -5.41 11.87 11.30
N LEU A 108 -6.42 12.75 11.28
CA LEU A 108 -6.38 13.97 10.47
C LEU A 108 -5.22 14.90 10.84
N ARG A 109 -4.86 14.98 12.13
CA ARG A 109 -3.77 15.85 12.59
C ARG A 109 -2.39 15.29 12.32
N SER A 110 -2.20 13.99 12.21
CA SER A 110 -0.85 13.37 12.22
C SER A 110 -0.59 12.36 11.11
N GLY A 111 -1.62 11.92 10.40
CA GLY A 111 -1.58 10.76 9.51
C GLY A 111 -1.48 9.42 10.26
N CYS A 112 -1.47 9.41 11.60
CA CYS A 112 -1.40 8.18 12.40
C CYS A 112 -2.77 7.51 12.49
N ILE A 113 -2.85 6.26 12.10
CA ILE A 113 -4.08 5.47 12.06
C ILE A 113 -3.89 4.16 12.85
N SER A 114 -4.90 3.80 13.66
CA SER A 114 -4.95 2.53 14.39
C SER A 114 -5.65 1.45 13.55
N GLU A 115 -5.34 0.17 13.80
CA GLU A 115 -6.06 -0.94 13.14
C GLU A 115 -7.56 -0.92 13.44
N SER A 116 -7.94 -0.53 14.66
CA SER A 116 -9.34 -0.36 15.07
C SER A 116 -10.04 0.71 14.23
N LEU A 117 -9.38 1.83 13.95
CA LEU A 117 -9.94 2.89 13.10
C LEU A 117 -10.04 2.44 11.64
N ILE A 118 -9.05 1.71 11.10
CA ILE A 118 -9.13 1.12 9.75
C ILE A 118 -10.37 0.22 9.63
N LYS A 119 -10.54 -0.68 10.60
CA LYS A 119 -11.68 -1.61 10.62
C LYS A 119 -13.02 -0.85 10.71
N ALA A 120 -13.11 0.14 11.58
CA ALA A 120 -14.31 0.95 11.73
C ALA A 120 -14.65 1.75 10.46
N LEU A 121 -13.64 2.30 9.76
CA LEU A 121 -13.83 2.99 8.48
C LEU A 121 -14.34 2.04 7.39
N PHE A 122 -13.80 0.83 7.30
CA PHE A 122 -14.31 -0.20 6.40
C PHE A 122 -15.76 -0.56 6.69
N GLU A 123 -16.11 -0.80 7.96
CA GLU A 123 -17.49 -1.15 8.34
C GLU A 123 -18.48 -0.03 8.04
N ALA A 124 -18.13 1.22 8.38
CA ALA A 124 -19.01 2.36 8.21
C ALA A 124 -19.23 2.75 6.74
N LYS A 125 -18.22 2.62 5.88
CA LYS A 125 -18.31 3.05 4.48
C LYS A 125 -18.73 1.94 3.53
N CYS A 126 -18.28 0.73 3.80
CA CYS A 126 -18.17 -0.32 2.80
C CYS A 126 -18.64 -1.69 3.34
N GLY A 127 -19.20 -1.72 4.55
CA GLY A 127 -19.75 -2.89 5.21
C GLY A 127 -18.70 -3.90 5.67
N ARG A 128 -19.18 -5.10 6.06
CA ARG A 128 -18.31 -6.16 6.62
C ARG A 128 -17.32 -6.76 5.61
N LYS A 129 -17.58 -6.62 4.30
CA LYS A 129 -16.77 -7.23 3.23
C LYS A 129 -15.27 -6.91 3.35
N PHE A 130 -14.93 -5.65 3.67
CA PHE A 130 -13.54 -5.24 3.82
C PHE A 130 -13.03 -5.37 5.25
N SER A 131 -13.90 -5.24 6.25
CA SER A 131 -13.48 -5.33 7.66
C SER A 131 -13.04 -6.74 8.05
N GLU A 132 -13.66 -7.77 7.46
CA GLU A 132 -13.25 -9.17 7.61
C GLU A 132 -11.87 -9.46 6.98
N GLN A 133 -11.49 -8.71 5.93
CA GLN A 133 -10.22 -8.86 5.22
C GLN A 133 -9.18 -7.80 5.63
N SER A 134 -9.44 -7.07 6.72
CA SER A 134 -8.63 -5.91 7.14
C SER A 134 -7.16 -6.25 7.35
N GLU A 135 -6.85 -7.43 7.92
CA GLU A 135 -5.46 -7.86 8.11
C GLU A 135 -4.71 -8.02 6.78
N HIS A 136 -5.33 -8.68 5.78
CA HIS A 136 -4.73 -8.84 4.46
C HIS A 136 -4.62 -7.50 3.74
N LEU A 137 -5.65 -6.65 3.82
CA LEU A 137 -5.64 -5.32 3.21
C LEU A 137 -4.54 -4.43 3.79
N ILE A 138 -4.31 -4.45 5.11
CA ILE A 138 -3.22 -3.72 5.75
C ILE A 138 -1.87 -4.20 5.20
N LYS A 139 -1.64 -5.51 5.12
CA LYS A 139 -0.39 -6.07 4.54
C LYS A 139 -0.19 -5.62 3.09
N VAL A 140 -1.25 -5.63 2.28
CA VAL A 140 -1.21 -5.13 0.90
C VAL A 140 -0.88 -3.63 0.86
N MET A 141 -1.48 -2.82 1.73
CA MET A 141 -1.18 -1.38 1.84
C MET A 141 0.27 -1.11 2.26
N GLU A 142 0.86 -1.94 3.12
CA GLU A 142 2.27 -1.83 3.49
C GLU A 142 3.21 -2.17 2.34
N LYS A 143 2.82 -3.10 1.45
CA LYS A 143 3.56 -3.46 0.23
C LYS A 143 3.52 -2.34 -0.82
N PHE A 144 2.41 -1.62 -0.91
CA PHE A 144 2.28 -0.45 -1.76
C PHE A 144 2.82 0.86 -1.15
N ASP A 145 3.45 0.80 0.04
CA ASP A 145 3.92 1.97 0.79
C ASP A 145 2.82 3.03 1.04
N ILE A 146 1.56 2.59 1.11
CA ILE A 146 0.44 3.44 1.52
C ILE A 146 0.43 3.57 3.05
N LEU A 147 0.76 2.46 3.73
CA LEU A 147 0.93 2.42 5.18
C LEU A 147 2.35 2.08 5.56
N VAL A 148 2.78 2.61 6.69
CA VAL A 148 4.01 2.20 7.36
C VAL A 148 3.78 2.04 8.86
N LYS A 149 4.07 0.85 9.37
CA LYS A 149 3.98 0.56 10.81
C LYS A 149 4.96 1.41 11.60
N ILE A 150 4.54 2.06 12.70
CA ILE A 150 5.46 2.74 13.66
C ILE A 150 5.63 1.92 14.95
N GLU A 151 4.56 1.65 15.67
CA GLU A 151 4.54 0.90 16.93
C GLU A 151 3.24 0.12 16.95
N THR A 152 3.17 -1.08 17.52
CA THR A 152 1.88 -1.80 17.57
C THR A 152 0.91 -1.09 18.52
N PRO A 153 -0.33 -0.74 18.11
CA PRO A 153 -1.05 -1.04 16.84
C PRO A 153 -1.28 0.20 15.93
N ALA A 154 -0.28 1.06 15.77
CA ALA A 154 -0.31 2.31 15.01
C ALA A 154 0.51 2.27 13.71
N TYR A 155 -0.10 2.76 12.64
CA TYR A 155 0.48 2.96 11.31
C TYR A 155 0.48 4.46 10.98
N ILE A 156 1.35 4.88 10.05
CA ILE A 156 1.26 6.18 9.38
C ILE A 156 0.76 5.94 7.97
N MET A 157 -0.14 6.80 7.52
CA MET A 157 -0.54 6.96 6.13
C MET A 157 0.03 8.30 5.60
N PRO A 158 1.19 8.31 4.93
CA PRO A 158 1.89 9.54 4.59
C PRO A 158 1.06 10.53 3.77
N CYS A 159 0.21 10.02 2.86
CA CYS A 159 -0.64 10.86 2.04
C CYS A 159 -1.75 11.59 2.82
N MET A 160 -2.02 11.17 4.06
CA MET A 160 -2.98 11.79 4.98
C MET A 160 -2.29 12.68 6.01
N MET A 161 -0.96 12.81 5.95
CA MET A 161 -0.25 13.77 6.78
C MET A 161 -0.52 15.17 6.25
N PRO A 162 -1.02 16.10 7.09
CA PRO A 162 -1.12 17.49 6.67
C PRO A 162 0.27 18.05 6.34
N ASN A 163 0.34 19.16 5.62
CA ASN A 163 1.59 19.86 5.29
C ASN A 163 2.36 20.19 6.57
N LYS A 164 3.26 19.29 6.95
CA LYS A 164 4.06 19.36 8.16
C LYS A 164 5.50 19.56 7.77
N THR A 165 6.17 20.41 8.55
CA THR A 165 7.61 20.53 8.49
C THR A 165 8.24 19.19 8.87
N PHE A 166 9.42 18.89 8.29
CA PHE A 166 10.17 17.68 8.62
C PHE A 166 10.38 17.49 10.14
N LYS A 167 10.52 18.61 10.88
CA LYS A 167 10.66 18.62 12.33
C LYS A 167 9.43 18.05 13.05
N GLU A 168 8.23 18.37 12.58
CA GLU A 168 6.98 17.83 13.15
C GLU A 168 6.81 16.36 12.81
N VAL A 169 7.25 15.93 11.61
CA VAL A 169 7.29 14.51 11.22
C VAL A 169 8.20 13.73 12.16
N CYS A 170 9.42 14.22 12.43
CA CYS A 170 10.34 13.59 13.39
C CYS A 170 9.75 13.49 14.80
N GLN A 171 9.01 14.50 15.26
CA GLN A 171 8.35 14.48 16.57
C GLN A 171 7.25 13.41 16.64
N ILE A 172 6.46 13.24 15.57
CA ILE A 172 5.42 12.21 15.48
C ILE A 172 6.02 10.80 15.53
N ILE A 173 7.19 10.62 14.90
CA ILE A 173 7.89 9.33 14.82
C ILE A 173 8.71 9.05 16.10
N GLY A 174 8.83 10.02 17.03
CA GLY A 174 9.58 9.83 18.28
C GLY A 174 11.10 9.92 18.13
N VAL A 175 11.61 10.65 17.12
CA VAL A 175 13.06 10.85 16.95
C VAL A 175 13.53 11.95 17.92
N GLU A 176 14.35 11.58 18.91
CA GLU A 176 14.92 12.53 19.88
C GLU A 176 15.91 13.51 19.20
N LYS A 177 15.78 14.80 19.55
CA LYS A 177 16.58 15.91 19.00
C LYS A 177 18.07 15.85 19.35
N SER A 178 18.48 15.02 20.29
CA SER A 178 19.78 15.10 20.98
C SER A 178 21.00 14.81 20.09
N ASN A 179 20.83 14.20 18.91
CA ASN A 179 21.95 13.82 18.03
C ASN A 179 21.92 14.39 16.60
N CYS A 180 20.99 15.29 16.26
CA CYS A 180 20.97 15.88 14.92
C CYS A 180 21.84 17.15 14.83
N LYS A 181 23.10 16.96 14.41
CA LYS A 181 23.98 18.08 14.02
C LYS A 181 23.53 18.68 12.68
N ARG A 182 23.76 19.98 12.51
CA ARG A 182 23.44 20.75 11.29
C ARG A 182 24.04 20.05 10.06
N THR A 183 23.22 19.66 9.12
CA THR A 183 23.66 18.95 7.91
C THR A 183 23.75 19.89 6.73
N SER A 184 24.56 19.51 5.74
CA SER A 184 24.61 20.16 4.43
C SER A 184 23.25 20.11 3.75
N TRP A 185 22.93 21.16 2.99
CA TRP A 185 21.70 21.24 2.20
C TRP A 185 21.89 20.48 0.89
N LEU A 186 21.08 19.45 0.66
CA LEU A 186 20.99 18.77 -0.65
C LEU A 186 19.71 19.23 -1.34
N CYS A 187 19.86 20.03 -2.40
CA CYS A 187 18.74 20.46 -3.25
C CYS A 187 18.70 19.60 -4.52
N LEU A 188 17.61 18.86 -4.71
CA LEU A 188 17.39 18.06 -5.91
C LEU A 188 16.36 18.77 -6.79
N LYS A 189 16.77 19.13 -8.01
CA LYS A 189 15.87 19.70 -9.03
C LYS A 189 15.42 18.58 -9.96
N PHE A 190 14.12 18.28 -9.94
CA PHE A 190 13.50 17.32 -10.84
C PHE A 190 12.82 18.04 -12.00
N SER A 191 12.89 17.47 -13.21
CA SER A 191 12.06 17.89 -14.34
C SER A 191 10.59 17.54 -14.12
N PHE A 192 10.34 16.44 -13.44
CA PHE A 192 9.03 15.99 -12.96
C PHE A 192 9.22 15.26 -11.63
N LEU A 193 8.48 15.67 -10.60
CA LEU A 193 8.46 15.00 -9.31
C LEU A 193 7.12 14.26 -9.17
N PRO A 194 7.10 12.91 -9.19
CA PRO A 194 5.87 12.15 -9.03
C PRO A 194 5.15 12.53 -7.72
N PRO A 195 3.82 12.75 -7.72
CA PRO A 195 3.09 13.13 -6.49
C PRO A 195 3.29 12.15 -5.32
N ALA A 196 3.44 10.86 -5.63
CA ALA A 196 3.65 9.82 -4.62
C ALA A 196 5.09 9.75 -4.10
N PHE A 197 6.05 10.45 -4.70
CA PHE A 197 7.47 10.37 -4.33
C PHE A 197 7.69 10.66 -2.85
N PHE A 198 7.05 11.71 -2.33
CA PHE A 198 7.16 12.08 -0.93
C PHE A 198 6.61 10.98 -0.01
N ASN A 199 5.51 10.33 -0.38
CA ASN A 199 4.91 9.25 0.41
C ASN A 199 5.87 8.06 0.51
N HIS A 200 6.39 7.60 -0.63
CA HIS A 200 7.38 6.51 -0.67
C HIS A 200 8.65 6.87 0.10
N PHE A 201 9.13 8.11 -0.02
CA PHE A 201 10.28 8.59 0.73
C PHE A 201 10.02 8.57 2.25
N CYS A 202 8.87 9.04 2.70
CA CYS A 202 8.47 8.99 4.11
C CYS A 202 8.40 7.55 4.63
N VAL A 203 7.77 6.63 3.89
CA VAL A 203 7.73 5.21 4.26
C VAL A 203 9.14 4.61 4.33
N TRP A 204 9.96 4.85 3.32
CA TRP A 204 11.35 4.40 3.29
C TRP A 204 12.13 4.95 4.49
N PHE A 205 12.01 6.24 4.77
CA PHE A 205 12.67 6.89 5.89
C PHE A 205 12.29 6.24 7.22
N ILE A 206 10.99 6.07 7.49
CA ILE A 206 10.49 5.43 8.71
C ILE A 206 10.98 3.98 8.83
N LYS A 207 10.89 3.19 7.74
CA LYS A 207 11.35 1.79 7.71
C LYS A 207 12.85 1.68 8.01
N ASN A 208 13.67 2.58 7.47
CA ASN A 208 15.12 2.53 7.64
C ASN A 208 15.59 3.14 8.98
N MET A 209 15.01 4.25 9.43
CA MET A 209 15.34 4.86 10.73
C MET A 209 15.16 3.88 11.89
N LYS A 210 14.11 3.05 11.87
CA LYS A 210 13.92 1.99 12.86
C LYS A 210 14.98 0.90 12.82
N LYS A 211 15.40 0.48 11.62
CA LYS A 211 16.49 -0.50 11.45
C LYS A 211 17.79 0.09 11.97
N THR A 212 18.02 1.37 11.73
CA THR A 212 19.18 2.12 12.19
C THR A 212 19.17 2.26 13.71
N TYR A 213 18.07 2.65 14.35
CA TYR A 213 17.96 2.73 15.83
C TYR A 213 18.22 1.37 16.52
N ARG A 214 17.75 0.26 15.92
CA ARG A 214 18.07 -1.11 16.40
C ARG A 214 19.54 -1.50 16.23
N ARG A 215 20.28 -0.88 15.31
CA ARG A 215 21.73 -1.08 15.10
C ARG A 215 22.59 -0.03 15.82
N MET A 216 22.02 1.09 16.25
CA MET A 216 22.67 2.30 16.76
C MET A 216 22.99 2.31 18.26
N ASN A 217 23.39 1.18 18.84
CA ASN A 217 24.25 1.27 20.03
C ASN A 217 25.66 1.81 19.68
N TYR A 218 25.98 2.03 18.40
CA TYR A 218 27.23 2.63 17.94
C TYR A 218 26.98 3.49 16.68
N PHE A 219 27.15 4.81 16.78
CA PHE A 219 27.32 5.85 15.73
C PHE A 219 26.20 6.11 14.69
N VAL A 220 25.70 7.36 14.58
CA VAL A 220 25.20 7.96 13.30
C VAL A 220 25.37 9.49 13.26
N GLU A 221 25.85 9.98 12.11
CA GLU A 221 25.63 11.32 11.55
C GLU A 221 24.50 11.27 10.50
N TYR A 222 23.53 12.19 10.56
CA TYR A 222 22.40 12.24 9.63
C TYR A 222 22.63 13.25 8.49
N VAL A 223 21.93 13.10 7.36
CA VAL A 223 21.79 14.10 6.29
C VAL A 223 20.30 14.38 6.11
N TYR A 224 19.88 15.64 6.26
CA TYR A 224 18.50 16.06 6.01
C TYR A 224 18.27 16.31 4.52
N LEU A 225 17.30 15.61 3.93
CA LEU A 225 16.78 15.90 2.60
C LEU A 225 15.54 16.80 2.76
N THR A 226 15.66 18.08 2.40
CA THR A 226 14.50 18.97 2.26
C THR A 226 14.08 18.94 0.80
N LEU A 227 13.00 18.21 0.50
CA LEU A 227 12.38 18.24 -0.82
C LEU A 227 11.55 19.52 -0.92
N ILE A 228 12.11 20.53 -1.58
CA ILE A 228 11.37 21.74 -1.92
C ILE A 228 10.67 21.46 -3.26
N SER A 229 9.39 21.08 -3.21
CA SER A 229 8.53 21.23 -4.38
C SER A 229 8.34 22.73 -4.59
N LEU A 230 8.97 23.29 -5.62
CA LEU A 230 8.60 24.60 -6.13
C LEU A 230 7.25 24.42 -6.82
N ASP A 231 6.19 24.75 -6.11
CA ASP A 231 4.83 24.68 -6.59
C ASP A 231 4.68 25.57 -7.83
N VAL A 232 4.68 24.96 -9.02
CA VAL A 232 4.17 25.60 -10.23
C VAL A 232 2.66 25.48 -10.17
N LYS A 233 2.05 26.50 -9.54
CA LYS A 233 0.65 26.92 -9.67
C LYS A 233 -0.39 25.78 -9.79
N SER A 234 -0.98 25.45 -8.64
CA SER A 234 -2.44 25.51 -8.40
C SER A 234 -3.35 25.28 -9.62
N TYR A 235 -3.83 24.05 -9.78
CA TYR A 235 -5.13 23.76 -10.40
C TYR A 235 -5.80 22.59 -9.68
N TRP A 236 -6.64 22.94 -8.70
CA TRP A 236 -7.89 22.27 -8.34
C TRP A 236 -8.91 23.37 -8.07
#